data_AF-A0A8C2PN92-F1
#
_entry.id   AF-A0A8C2PN92-F1
#
_cell.length_a   1.000
_cell.length_b   1.000
_cell.length_c   1.000
_cell.angle_alpha   90.00
_cell.angle_beta   90.00
_cell.angle_gamma   90.00
#
_symmetry.space_group_name_H-M   'P 1'
#
loop_
_entity.id
_entity.type
_entity.pdbx_description
1 polymer ?
#
loop_
_entity_poly.entity_id
_entity_poly.type
_entity_poly.pdbx_seq_one_letter_code
_entity_poly.pdbx_strand_id
1 'polypeptide(L)'
;MAFSDLTSRTVRLYDNWIKDADPRVEDWLLMSSPLPQAIILGFYVYFVTFLGPKLMENRKPFELKKAMITYNFSIVLFSVYMCYEASIFSIPNGRILPEFLCSSVMMFLDMTLRVTLQDLRNFRNLAH
;
A
#
# COMPACT_ATOMS: atom_id res chain seq x y z
N MET A 1 23.00 -1.08 -32.33
CA MET A 1 23.87 -2.12 -31.73
C MET A 1 23.98 -1.99 -30.21
N ALA A 2 24.17 -0.79 -29.64
CA ALA A 2 24.21 -0.61 -28.18
C ALA A 2 22.88 -0.94 -27.45
N PHE A 3 21.74 -0.56 -28.03
CA PHE A 3 20.43 -0.81 -27.43
C PHE A 3 20.06 -2.30 -27.35
N SER A 4 20.38 -3.08 -28.39
CA SER A 4 20.16 -4.53 -28.40
C SER A 4 21.02 -5.25 -27.36
N ASP A 5 22.26 -4.77 -27.14
CA ASP A 5 23.17 -5.35 -26.13
C ASP A 5 22.75 -4.98 -24.70
N LEU A 6 22.18 -3.80 -24.49
CA LEU A 6 21.58 -3.44 -23.20
C LEU A 6 20.36 -4.32 -22.90
N THR A 7 19.50 -4.54 -23.89
CA THR A 7 18.28 -5.34 -23.74
C THR A 7 18.60 -6.77 -23.34
N SER A 8 19.58 -7.41 -23.99
CA SER A 8 20.00 -8.77 -23.66
C SER A 8 20.64 -8.89 -22.27
N ARG A 9 21.39 -7.87 -21.82
CA ARG A 9 21.92 -7.80 -20.45
C ARG A 9 20.81 -7.69 -19.41
N THR A 10 19.83 -6.81 -19.64
CA THR A 10 18.71 -6.62 -18.72
C THR A 10 17.85 -7.86 -18.60
N VAL A 11 17.53 -8.52 -19.73
CA VAL A 11 16.77 -9.79 -19.72
C VAL A 11 17.51 -10.87 -18.92
N ARG A 12 18.82 -11.02 -19.14
CA ARG A 12 19.61 -11.99 -18.35
C ARG A 12 19.63 -11.70 -16.85
N LEU A 13 19.67 -10.42 -16.45
CA LEU A 13 19.63 -10.04 -15.04
C LEU A 13 18.25 -10.35 -14.44
N TYR A 14 17.18 -10.06 -15.17
CA TYR A 14 15.83 -10.39 -14.76
C TYR A 14 15.62 -11.90 -14.62
N ASP A 15 16.02 -12.68 -15.61
CA ASP A 15 15.92 -14.15 -15.60
C ASP A 15 16.73 -14.77 -14.47
N ASN A 16 17.85 -14.17 -14.08
CA ASN A 16 18.63 -14.64 -12.95
C ASN A 16 17.97 -14.30 -11.61
N TRP A 17 17.31 -13.15 -11.52
CA TRP A 17 16.64 -12.71 -10.30
C TRP A 17 15.33 -13.47 -10.04
N ILE A 18 14.55 -13.75 -11.09
CA ILE A 18 13.26 -14.42 -10.95
C ILE A 18 13.38 -15.91 -10.59
N LYS A 19 14.56 -16.53 -10.80
CA LYS A 19 14.81 -17.94 -10.42
C LYS A 19 14.69 -18.19 -8.92
N ASP A 20 14.95 -17.18 -8.10
CA ASP A 20 14.87 -17.27 -6.64
C ASP A 20 13.47 -16.90 -6.10
N ALA A 21 12.50 -16.62 -6.99
CA ALA A 21 11.14 -16.30 -6.59
C ALA A 21 10.39 -17.53 -6.05
N ASP A 22 9.49 -17.30 -5.09
CA ASP A 22 8.67 -18.38 -4.53
C ASP A 22 7.57 -18.78 -5.52
N PRO A 23 7.56 -20.03 -6.03
CA PRO A 23 6.57 -20.46 -7.02
C PRO A 23 5.15 -20.53 -6.47
N ARG A 24 4.96 -20.52 -5.14
CA ARG A 24 3.63 -20.62 -4.51
C ARG A 24 2.77 -19.38 -4.70
N VAL A 25 3.38 -18.26 -5.05
CA VAL A 25 2.71 -16.95 -5.20
C VAL A 25 2.65 -16.50 -6.67
N GLU A 26 3.11 -17.31 -7.61
CA GLU A 26 3.21 -16.93 -9.03
C GLU A 26 1.84 -16.59 -9.66
N ASP A 27 0.81 -17.36 -9.30
CA ASP A 27 -0.56 -17.16 -9.81
C ASP A 27 -1.31 -16.02 -9.10
N TRP A 28 -0.69 -15.34 -8.14
CA TRP A 28 -1.35 -14.25 -7.43
C TRP A 28 -1.44 -13.00 -8.30
N LEU A 29 -2.53 -12.25 -8.11
CA LEU A 29 -2.75 -10.99 -8.80
C LEU A 29 -1.56 -10.04 -8.57
N LEU A 30 -1.02 -9.49 -9.65
CA LEU A 30 0.14 -8.59 -9.70
C LEU A 30 1.52 -9.21 -9.37
N MET A 31 1.61 -10.54 -9.17
CA MET A 31 2.87 -11.20 -8.79
C MET A 31 3.65 -11.77 -9.97
N SER A 32 3.04 -11.84 -11.16
CA SER A 32 3.66 -12.37 -12.39
C SER A 32 4.85 -11.54 -12.88
N SER A 33 4.84 -10.24 -12.65
CA SER A 33 5.95 -9.35 -13.01
C SER A 33 5.90 -8.08 -12.15
N PRO A 34 7.05 -7.45 -11.85
CA PRO A 34 7.06 -6.16 -11.19
C PRO A 34 6.57 -5.00 -12.09
N LEU A 35 6.36 -5.24 -13.39
CA LEU A 35 5.93 -4.20 -14.33
C LEU A 35 4.47 -3.73 -14.10
N PRO A 36 3.46 -4.62 -13.98
CA PRO A 36 2.09 -4.24 -13.65
C PRO A 36 1.98 -3.31 -12.44
N GLN A 37 2.63 -3.64 -11.32
CA GLN A 37 2.61 -2.81 -10.12
C GLN A 37 3.26 -1.43 -10.34
N ALA A 38 4.38 -1.38 -11.08
CA ALA A 38 5.09 -0.13 -11.36
C ALA A 38 4.25 0.81 -12.23
N ILE A 39 3.50 0.28 -13.19
CA ILE A 39 2.58 1.06 -14.03
C ILE A 39 1.46 1.66 -13.20
N ILE A 40 0.83 0.87 -12.32
CA ILE A 40 -0.26 1.34 -11.43
C ILE A 40 0.26 2.47 -10.52
N LEU A 41 1.43 2.29 -9.91
CA LEU A 41 2.04 3.30 -9.05
C LEU A 41 2.41 4.57 -9.81
N GLY A 42 3.01 4.43 -11.00
CA GLY A 42 3.34 5.56 -11.86
C GLY A 42 2.09 6.36 -12.26
N PHE A 43 1.01 5.66 -12.62
CA PHE A 43 -0.28 6.28 -12.92
C PHE A 43 -0.86 6.99 -11.68
N TYR A 44 -0.82 6.36 -10.51
CA TYR A 44 -1.28 6.97 -9.26
C TYR A 44 -0.53 8.27 -8.95
N VAL A 45 0.80 8.27 -9.01
CA VAL A 45 1.63 9.46 -8.74
C VAL A 45 1.34 10.56 -9.75
N TYR A 46 1.24 10.22 -11.04
CA TYR A 46 0.88 11.17 -12.09
C TYR A 46 -0.51 11.79 -11.83
N PHE A 47 -1.50 10.96 -11.49
CA PHE A 47 -2.85 11.38 -11.22
C PHE A 47 -2.92 12.33 -10.01
N VAL A 48 -2.32 11.96 -8.89
CA VAL A 48 -2.38 12.75 -7.65
C VAL A 48 -1.56 14.04 -7.73
N THR A 49 -0.43 14.04 -8.42
CA THR A 49 0.49 15.20 -8.43
C THR A 49 0.10 16.23 -9.49
N PHE A 50 -0.32 15.78 -10.68
CA PHE A 50 -0.57 16.69 -11.81
C PHE A 50 -2.06 16.82 -12.12
N LEU A 51 -2.77 15.70 -12.27
CA LEU A 51 -4.14 15.74 -12.74
C LEU A 51 -5.12 16.20 -11.65
N GLY A 52 -4.90 15.76 -10.42
CA GLY A 52 -5.70 16.10 -9.25
C GLY A 52 -5.76 17.62 -8.99
N PRO A 53 -4.61 18.29 -8.74
CA PRO A 53 -4.60 19.72 -8.45
C PRO A 53 -5.16 20.56 -9.60
N LYS A 54 -4.84 20.21 -10.85
CA LYS A 54 -5.33 20.90 -12.05
C LYS A 54 -6.86 20.81 -12.21
N LEU A 55 -7.46 19.69 -11.82
CA LEU A 55 -8.92 19.52 -11.86
C LEU A 55 -9.61 20.23 -10.69
N MET A 56 -8.92 20.39 -9.56
CA MET A 56 -9.44 21.01 -8.33
C MET A 56 -9.26 22.53 -8.26
N GLU A 57 -8.43 23.12 -9.13
CA GLU A 57 -8.14 24.56 -9.14
C GLU A 57 -9.39 25.46 -9.31
N ASN A 58 -10.39 25.00 -10.06
CA ASN A 58 -11.60 25.77 -10.35
C ASN A 58 -12.87 25.20 -9.67
N ARG A 59 -12.71 24.33 -8.67
CA ARG A 59 -13.82 23.63 -8.01
C ARG A 59 -13.74 23.77 -6.50
N LYS A 60 -14.88 23.96 -5.84
CA LYS A 60 -14.98 23.92 -4.37
C LYS A 60 -14.60 22.52 -3.87
N PRO A 61 -13.97 22.40 -2.68
CA PRO A 61 -13.58 21.12 -2.11
C PRO A 61 -14.80 20.22 -1.94
N PHE A 62 -14.67 18.94 -2.31
CA PHE A 62 -15.74 17.97 -2.15
C PHE A 62 -15.93 17.61 -0.68
N GLU A 63 -17.18 17.66 -0.19
CA GLU A 63 -17.53 17.19 1.14
C GLU A 63 -17.61 15.66 1.20
N LEU A 64 -16.46 15.00 1.20
CA LEU A 64 -16.33 13.53 1.23
C LEU A 64 -16.30 12.97 2.66
N LYS A 65 -16.86 13.69 3.64
CA LYS A 65 -16.76 13.36 5.07
C LYS A 65 -17.23 11.93 5.38
N LYS A 66 -18.38 11.51 4.82
CA LYS A 66 -18.92 10.15 5.02
C LYS A 66 -18.04 9.08 4.38
N ALA A 67 -17.51 9.34 3.17
CA ALA A 67 -16.63 8.42 2.48
C ALA A 67 -15.32 8.22 3.25
N MET A 68 -14.76 9.30 3.80
CA MET A 68 -13.52 9.25 4.58
C MET A 68 -13.69 8.49 5.91
N ILE A 69 -14.81 8.70 6.61
CA ILE A 69 -15.12 7.94 7.83
C ILE A 69 -15.23 6.43 7.51
N THR A 70 -15.93 6.09 6.42
CA THR A 70 -16.12 4.69 6.00
C THR A 70 -14.79 4.05 5.60
N TYR A 71 -13.95 4.78 4.86
CA TYR A 71 -12.62 4.34 4.47
C TYR A 71 -11.74 4.05 5.69
N ASN A 72 -11.64 5.00 6.62
CA ASN A 72 -10.84 4.82 7.83
C ASN A 72 -11.32 3.62 8.67
N PHE A 73 -12.64 3.43 8.78
CA PHE A 73 -13.21 2.26 9.46
C PHE A 73 -12.85 0.94 8.77
N SER A 74 -12.96 0.87 7.43
CA SER A 74 -12.60 -0.33 6.67
C SER A 74 -11.12 -0.71 6.82
N ILE A 75 -10.22 0.27 6.86
CA ILE A 75 -8.78 0.02 7.06
C ILE A 75 -8.51 -0.54 8.45
N VAL A 76 -9.11 0.03 9.50
CA VAL A 76 -8.92 -0.49 10.87
C VAL A 76 -9.40 -1.94 10.97
N LEU A 77 -10.57 -2.26 10.40
CA LEU A 77 -11.06 -3.64 10.35
C LEU A 77 -10.11 -4.57 9.61
N PHE A 78 -9.61 -4.15 8.44
CA PHE A 78 -8.66 -4.93 7.66
C PHE A 78 -7.34 -5.15 8.40
N SER A 79 -6.82 -4.14 9.10
CA SER A 79 -5.63 -4.27 9.94
C SER A 79 -5.83 -5.27 11.09
N VAL A 80 -6.99 -5.25 11.75
CA VAL A 80 -7.31 -6.23 12.81
C VAL A 80 -7.38 -7.65 12.24
N TYR A 81 -7.99 -7.82 11.07
CA TYR A 81 -8.05 -9.11 10.38
C TYR A 81 -6.66 -9.65 10.04
N MET A 82 -5.80 -8.83 9.43
CA MET A 82 -4.42 -9.22 9.11
C MET A 82 -3.62 -9.58 10.37
N CYS A 83 -3.82 -8.85 11.47
CA CYS A 83 -3.24 -9.17 12.79
C CYS A 83 -3.67 -10.55 13.29
N TYR A 84 -4.97 -10.85 13.18
CA TYR A 84 -5.53 -12.11 13.64
C TYR A 84 -4.95 -13.30 12.89
N GLU A 85 -4.97 -13.26 11.55
CA GLU A 85 -4.39 -14.30 10.68
C GLU A 85 -2.89 -14.49 10.95
N ALA A 86 -2.14 -13.39 11.06
CA ALA A 86 -0.71 -13.44 11.33
C ALA A 86 -0.41 -14.03 12.71
N SER A 87 -1.24 -13.74 13.72
CA SER A 87 -1.11 -14.30 15.06
C SER A 87 -1.37 -15.81 15.09
N ILE A 88 -2.42 -16.29 14.40
CA ILE A 88 -2.74 -17.71 14.29
C ILE A 88 -1.64 -18.47 13.58
N PHE A 89 -1.08 -17.91 12.51
CA PHE A 89 0.01 -18.54 11.79
C PHE A 89 1.30 -18.61 12.61
N SER A 90 1.58 -17.61 13.45
CA SER A 90 2.87 -17.48 14.14
C SER A 90 2.93 -18.25 15.47
N ILE A 91 1.85 -18.27 16.25
CA ILE A 91 1.80 -18.85 17.61
C ILE A 91 2.17 -20.36 17.66
N PRO A 92 1.67 -21.23 16.77
CA PRO A 92 1.99 -22.67 16.79
C PRO A 92 3.42 -22.98 16.33
N ASN A 93 4.02 -22.09 15.53
CA ASN A 93 5.30 -22.34 14.85
C ASN A 93 6.53 -21.91 15.67
N GLY A 94 6.34 -21.40 16.90
CA GLY A 94 7.44 -21.05 17.82
C GLY A 94 8.40 -19.96 17.30
N ARG A 95 8.01 -19.24 16.24
CA ARG A 95 8.81 -18.18 15.61
C ARG A 95 8.28 -16.82 16.06
N ILE A 96 9.01 -16.21 16.99
CA ILE A 96 9.04 -14.77 17.35
C ILE A 96 7.93 -14.32 18.35
N LEU A 97 8.40 -13.62 19.38
CA LEU A 97 7.63 -13.05 20.49
C LEU A 97 6.53 -12.09 19.99
N PRO A 98 5.37 -12.00 20.67
CA PRO A 98 4.28 -11.07 20.35
C PRO A 98 4.72 -9.60 20.24
N GLU A 99 5.91 -9.24 20.74
CA GLU A 99 6.50 -7.91 20.68
C GLU A 99 6.79 -7.40 19.25
N PHE A 100 7.16 -8.27 18.28
CA PHE A 100 7.49 -7.84 16.91
C PHE A 100 6.27 -7.72 15.98
N LEU A 101 5.28 -8.62 16.11
CA LEU A 101 4.01 -8.51 15.39
C LEU A 101 3.18 -7.32 15.89
N CYS A 102 3.17 -7.11 17.21
CA CYS A 102 2.48 -5.98 17.81
C CYS A 102 3.16 -4.65 17.43
N SER A 103 4.50 -4.57 17.40
CA SER A 103 5.19 -3.31 17.04
C SER A 103 5.03 -2.92 15.58
N SER A 104 5.05 -3.87 14.63
CA SER A 104 4.88 -3.54 13.21
C SER A 104 3.43 -3.17 12.88
N VAL A 105 2.44 -3.84 13.46
CA VAL A 105 1.02 -3.51 13.22
C VAL A 105 0.51 -2.37 14.10
N MET A 106 0.97 -2.20 15.35
CA MET A 106 0.71 -0.96 16.11
C MET A 106 1.41 0.24 15.49
N MET A 107 2.54 0.10 14.81
CA MET A 107 3.10 1.23 14.04
C MET A 107 2.18 1.64 12.90
N PHE A 108 1.58 0.68 12.17
CA PHE A 108 0.57 0.99 11.15
C PHE A 108 -0.73 1.51 11.76
N LEU A 109 -1.18 0.97 12.90
CA LEU A 109 -2.40 1.42 13.57
C LEU A 109 -2.20 2.81 14.18
N ASP A 110 -1.05 3.10 14.79
CA ASP A 110 -0.71 4.41 15.37
C ASP A 110 -0.48 5.44 14.26
N MET A 111 0.12 5.05 13.13
CA MET A 111 0.23 5.91 11.94
C MET A 111 -1.16 6.18 11.33
N THR A 112 -1.99 5.16 11.12
CA THR A 112 -3.36 5.33 10.60
C THR A 112 -4.24 6.08 11.59
N LEU A 113 -4.11 5.86 12.89
CA LEU A 113 -4.85 6.57 13.94
C LEU A 113 -4.39 8.03 14.04
N ARG A 114 -3.09 8.32 13.92
CA ARG A 114 -2.57 9.70 13.83
C ARG A 114 -3.05 10.39 12.56
N VAL A 115 -3.04 9.72 11.41
CA VAL A 115 -3.59 10.25 10.16
C VAL A 115 -5.10 10.48 10.28
N THR A 116 -5.85 9.55 10.85
CA THR A 116 -7.30 9.66 11.08
C THR A 116 -7.61 10.76 12.10
N LEU A 117 -6.84 10.89 13.17
CA LEU A 117 -6.98 11.96 14.16
C LEU A 117 -6.56 13.31 13.57
N GLN A 118 -5.55 13.35 12.71
CA GLN A 118 -5.13 14.56 11.98
C GLN A 118 -6.25 14.99 11.03
N ASP A 119 -6.85 14.06 10.28
CA ASP A 119 -8.00 14.32 9.44
C ASP A 119 -9.21 14.78 10.26
N LEU A 120 -9.58 14.06 11.33
CA LEU A 120 -10.69 14.45 12.21
C LEU A 120 -10.47 15.83 12.86
N ARG A 121 -9.24 16.16 13.23
CA ARG A 121 -8.86 17.48 13.78
C ARG A 121 -8.97 18.56 12.71
N ASN A 122 -8.57 18.27 11.48
CA ASN A 122 -8.72 19.17 10.34
C ASN A 122 -10.21 19.39 9.99
N PHE A 123 -11.04 18.35 10.04
CA PHE A 123 -12.49 18.45 9.88
C PHE A 123 -13.18 19.25 10.99
N ARG A 124 -12.73 19.12 12.24
CA ARG A 124 -13.26 19.91 13.35
C ARG A 124 -12.96 21.40 13.18
N ASN A 125 -11.80 21.74 12.62
CA ASN A 125 -11.41 23.13 12.36
C ASN A 125 -12.11 23.75 11.14
N LEU A 126 -12.68 22.93 10.24
CA LEU A 126 -13.49 23.36 9.08
C LEU A 126 -14.99 23.48 9.41
N ALA A 127 -15.43 22.93 10.55
CA ALA A 127 -16.82 22.98 11.00
C ALA A 127 -17.13 24.18 11.92
N HIS A 128 -16.14 25.02 12.20
CA HIS A 128 -16.23 26.29 12.91
C HIS A 128 -15.84 27.43 11.95
#